data_AF-A0A7X8ZQM7-F1
#
_entry.id   AF-A0A7X8ZQM7-F1
#
_cell.length_a   1.000
_cell.length_b   1.000
_cell.length_c   1.000
_cell.angle_alpha   90.00
_cell.angle_beta   90.00
_cell.angle_gamma   90.00
#
_symmetry.space_group_name_H-M   'P 1'
#
loop_
_entity.id
_entity.type
_entity.pdbx_description
1 polymer ?
#
loop_
_entity_poly.entity_id
_entity_poly.type
_entity_poly.pdbx_seq_one_letter_code
_entity_poly.pdbx_strand_id
1 'polypeptide(L)'
;MMIKQTRIRCTKTLLRNVKPGETFVLGVEINEEVMRKLTAIANDLEIKTGVQIFPDPELGIMSERNAIGEHIPQKNLPKEIAYRAHEWELRDWGGYLHRGISYVPYQRYRRKFIAPKEFRIEIVETSRNEQLAIVNQEMVNTPDNQKTIIFGANLMLEIFGAVDTYIVNKSTGIILSQNVTSVDWEIFPQGQRIWDLVKNRVQSKVSASEQRLIHKRLEFIEKFRPTNVFQGIGGYSGYLVFEFIERNLYVFDSVMYGNATYIFKGEWREVSKLTKKEVIDNQLAVERIIHNDAWCKKIIKYLH
;
A
#
# COMPACT_ATOMS: atom_id res chain seq x y z
N MET A 1 24.20 -0.49 15.74
CA MET A 1 24.25 -1.83 16.36
C MET A 1 23.09 -2.62 15.81
N MET A 2 23.37 -3.68 15.06
CA MET A 2 22.35 -4.50 14.45
C MET A 2 21.40 -5.11 15.49
N ILE A 3 20.11 -4.90 15.29
CA ILE A 3 19.03 -5.47 16.08
C ILE A 3 18.42 -6.62 15.31
N LYS A 4 18.27 -7.78 15.96
CA LYS A 4 17.52 -8.95 15.46
C LYS A 4 16.42 -9.30 16.45
N GLN A 5 15.20 -8.83 16.18
CA GLN A 5 14.01 -9.10 16.99
C GLN A 5 12.74 -8.88 16.18
N THR A 6 11.58 -9.30 16.68
CA THR A 6 10.33 -9.14 15.93
C THR A 6 9.90 -7.67 15.80
N ARG A 7 10.03 -6.87 16.87
CA ARG A 7 9.69 -5.43 16.88
C ARG A 7 10.40 -4.65 17.96
N ILE A 8 10.67 -3.38 17.72
CA ILE A 8 11.09 -2.39 18.73
C ILE A 8 9.93 -1.47 19.14
N ARG A 9 9.95 -1.03 20.40
CA ARG A 9 9.02 -0.02 20.95
C ARG A 9 9.72 1.28 21.37
N CYS A 10 11.04 1.26 21.40
CA CYS A 10 11.87 2.43 21.72
C CYS A 10 13.15 2.38 20.87
N THR A 11 13.74 3.54 20.65
CA THR A 11 14.93 3.69 19.80
C THR A 11 16.25 3.60 20.57
N LYS A 12 16.24 3.55 21.92
CA LYS A 12 17.44 3.64 22.76
C LYS A 12 18.55 2.67 22.33
N THR A 13 18.20 1.41 22.10
CA THR A 13 19.15 0.38 21.67
C THR A 13 19.62 0.59 20.24
N LEU A 14 18.70 0.97 19.35
CA LEU A 14 18.96 1.18 17.92
C LEU A 14 19.91 2.36 17.70
N LEU A 15 19.66 3.48 18.39
CA LEU A 15 20.38 4.74 18.26
C LEU A 15 21.56 4.86 19.23
N ARG A 16 22.00 3.77 19.86
CA ARG A 16 23.08 3.81 20.86
C ARG A 16 24.37 4.46 20.34
N ASN A 17 24.64 4.28 19.04
CA ASN A 17 25.83 4.80 18.37
C ASN A 17 25.54 6.01 17.47
N VAL A 18 24.32 6.55 17.50
CA VAL A 18 23.90 7.70 16.70
C VAL A 18 23.77 8.90 17.62
N LYS A 19 24.58 9.94 17.42
CA LYS A 19 24.56 11.13 18.29
C LYS A 19 23.25 11.91 18.09
N PRO A 20 22.77 12.65 19.11
CA PRO A 20 21.65 13.58 18.92
C PRO A 20 21.93 14.57 17.79
N GLY A 21 20.96 14.77 16.88
CA GLY A 21 21.10 15.64 15.71
C GLY A 21 21.88 15.04 14.53
N GLU A 22 22.42 13.83 14.67
CA GLU A 22 23.10 13.13 13.58
C GLU A 22 22.11 12.54 12.58
N THR A 23 22.47 12.56 11.30
CA THR A 23 21.65 12.05 10.19
C THR A 23 22.09 10.64 9.83
N PHE A 24 21.14 9.75 9.65
CA PHE A 24 21.37 8.33 9.39
C PHE A 24 20.26 7.73 8.54
N VAL A 25 20.50 6.54 7.99
CA VAL A 25 19.48 5.69 7.36
C VAL A 25 19.37 4.37 8.13
N LEU A 26 18.21 3.74 8.01
CA LEU A 26 17.98 2.39 8.53
C LEU A 26 18.27 1.39 7.42
N GLY A 27 19.00 0.31 7.72
CA GLY A 27 19.41 -0.63 6.68
C GLY A 27 19.81 -2.00 7.22
N VAL A 28 20.09 -2.90 6.30
CA VAL A 28 20.78 -4.17 6.54
C VAL A 28 21.85 -4.39 5.49
N GLU A 29 22.92 -5.07 5.86
CA GLU A 29 23.91 -5.54 4.91
C GLU A 29 23.32 -6.67 4.06
N ILE A 30 23.60 -6.65 2.77
CA ILE A 30 23.09 -7.62 1.81
C ILE A 30 23.93 -8.91 1.91
N ASN A 31 23.33 -9.93 2.52
CA ASN A 31 23.82 -11.31 2.51
C ASN A 31 22.88 -12.21 1.70
N GLU A 32 23.17 -13.52 1.61
CA GLU A 32 22.34 -14.47 0.85
C GLU A 32 20.87 -14.51 1.30
N GLU A 33 20.60 -14.40 2.60
CA GLU A 33 19.23 -14.40 3.13
C GLU A 33 18.48 -13.11 2.76
N VAL A 34 19.15 -11.96 2.89
CA VAL A 34 18.60 -10.65 2.52
C VAL A 34 18.36 -10.59 1.01
N MET A 35 19.29 -11.10 0.19
CA MET A 35 19.10 -11.17 -1.27
C MET A 35 17.89 -12.01 -1.64
N ARG A 36 17.71 -13.19 -1.04
CA ARG A 36 16.52 -14.01 -1.29
C ARG A 36 15.22 -13.27 -0.98
N LYS A 37 15.20 -12.52 0.13
CA LYS A 37 14.04 -11.71 0.52
C LYS A 37 13.83 -10.55 -0.45
N LEU A 38 14.90 -9.86 -0.86
CA LEU A 38 14.87 -8.81 -1.89
C LEU A 38 14.29 -9.34 -3.20
N THR A 39 14.75 -10.50 -3.69
CA THR A 39 14.20 -11.13 -4.90
C THR A 39 12.72 -11.45 -4.77
N ALA A 40 12.28 -11.94 -3.62
CA ALA A 40 10.87 -12.23 -3.37
C ALA A 40 10.00 -10.96 -3.35
N ILE A 41 10.51 -9.81 -2.89
CA ILE A 41 9.75 -8.55 -2.87
C ILE A 41 9.86 -7.74 -4.18
N ALA A 42 10.92 -7.96 -4.95
CA ALA A 42 11.20 -7.25 -6.20
C ALA A 42 10.21 -7.60 -7.32
N ASN A 43 9.54 -8.77 -7.27
CA ASN A 43 8.56 -9.22 -8.27
C ASN A 43 9.06 -9.02 -9.71
N ASP A 44 10.14 -9.73 -10.06
CA ASP A 44 10.81 -9.72 -11.37
C ASP A 44 11.60 -8.44 -11.74
N LEU A 45 11.64 -7.44 -10.85
CA LEU A 45 12.55 -6.31 -11.02
C LEU A 45 14.02 -6.75 -10.88
N GLU A 46 14.86 -6.29 -11.79
CA GLU A 46 16.31 -6.47 -11.70
C GLU A 46 16.86 -5.75 -10.45
N ILE A 47 17.53 -6.52 -9.59
CA ILE A 47 18.12 -6.02 -8.35
C ILE A 47 19.49 -5.44 -8.65
N LYS A 48 19.58 -4.11 -8.67
CA LYS A 48 20.85 -3.36 -8.83
C LYS A 48 20.86 -2.08 -8.01
N THR A 49 22.05 -1.52 -7.82
CA THR A 49 22.25 -0.26 -7.10
C THR A 49 21.38 0.86 -7.70
N GLY A 50 20.72 1.62 -6.83
CA GLY A 50 19.80 2.71 -7.20
C GLY A 50 18.37 2.27 -7.52
N VAL A 51 18.07 0.96 -7.52
CA VAL A 51 16.68 0.48 -7.62
C VAL A 51 15.98 0.64 -6.27
N GLN A 52 14.76 1.17 -6.33
CA GLN A 52 13.88 1.30 -5.17
C GLN A 52 12.73 0.31 -5.28
N ILE A 53 12.63 -0.60 -4.31
CA ILE A 53 11.59 -1.61 -4.22
C ILE A 53 10.57 -1.17 -3.18
N PHE A 54 9.29 -1.16 -3.56
CA PHE A 54 8.24 -0.87 -2.59
C PHE A 54 7.88 -2.16 -1.83
N PRO A 55 7.88 -2.16 -0.48
CA PRO A 55 7.45 -3.33 0.28
C PRO A 55 6.00 -3.65 -0.02
N ASP A 56 5.73 -4.84 -0.53
CA ASP A 56 4.37 -5.27 -0.79
C ASP A 56 3.55 -5.26 0.53
N PRO A 57 2.36 -4.62 0.58
CA PRO A 57 1.49 -4.65 1.76
C PRO A 57 1.18 -6.06 2.27
N GLU A 58 1.36 -7.07 1.42
CA GLU A 58 1.10 -8.46 1.69
C GLU A 58 2.12 -9.14 2.62
N LEU A 59 3.30 -8.55 2.84
CA LEU A 59 4.39 -9.14 3.64
C LEU A 59 4.08 -9.18 5.14
N GLY A 60 3.30 -8.21 5.63
CA GLY A 60 2.95 -8.10 7.03
C GLY A 60 2.31 -6.76 7.38
N ILE A 61 1.93 -6.59 8.64
CA ILE A 61 1.15 -5.43 9.09
C ILE A 61 1.95 -4.12 9.05
N MET A 62 3.29 -4.13 9.18
CA MET A 62 4.09 -2.91 8.99
C MET A 62 4.15 -2.52 7.53
N SER A 63 4.28 -3.49 6.62
CA SER A 63 4.23 -3.30 5.18
C SER A 63 2.84 -2.82 4.74
N GLU A 64 1.77 -3.41 5.27
CA GLU A 64 0.39 -2.97 5.06
C GLU A 64 0.20 -1.50 5.51
N ARG A 65 0.67 -1.15 6.71
CA ARG A 65 0.60 0.23 7.21
C ARG A 65 1.48 1.17 6.40
N ASN A 66 2.61 0.71 5.89
CA ASN A 66 3.53 1.49 5.07
C ASN A 66 2.88 1.87 3.73
N ALA A 67 2.10 0.96 3.14
CA ALA A 67 1.43 1.13 1.86
C ALA A 67 0.05 1.79 1.95
N ILE A 68 -0.78 1.34 2.90
CA ILE A 68 -2.22 1.66 2.94
C ILE A 68 -2.52 2.73 4.00
N GLY A 69 -1.71 2.79 5.05
CA GLY A 69 -1.93 3.59 6.26
C GLY A 69 -2.58 2.79 7.39
N GLU A 70 -2.99 3.47 8.45
CA GLU A 70 -3.59 2.85 9.64
C GLU A 70 -4.88 3.58 10.06
N HIS A 71 -5.86 2.84 10.57
CA HIS A 71 -7.07 3.42 11.16
C HIS A 71 -7.13 3.14 12.67
N ILE A 72 -6.82 4.13 13.50
CA ILE A 72 -6.76 3.98 14.95
C ILE A 72 -8.11 4.31 15.59
N PRO A 73 -8.71 3.38 16.36
CA PRO A 73 -9.93 3.64 17.14
C PRO A 73 -9.74 4.75 18.18
N GLN A 74 -10.58 5.78 18.13
CA GLN A 74 -10.65 6.87 19.10
C GLN A 74 -11.60 6.46 20.23
N LYS A 75 -11.07 5.72 21.21
CA LYS A 75 -11.87 5.17 22.33
C LYS A 75 -12.45 6.22 23.28
N ASN A 76 -11.91 7.44 23.23
CA ASN A 76 -12.36 8.61 23.99
C ASN A 76 -13.56 9.34 23.35
N LEU A 77 -13.93 9.01 22.11
CA LEU A 77 -15.06 9.61 21.42
C LEU A 77 -16.29 8.70 21.45
N PRO A 78 -17.52 9.25 21.36
CA PRO A 78 -18.71 8.45 21.22
C PRO A 78 -18.64 7.56 19.97
N LYS A 79 -19.22 6.36 20.07
CA LYS A 79 -19.28 5.42 18.95
C LYS A 79 -20.11 6.01 17.81
N GLU A 80 -19.72 5.69 16.58
CA GLU A 80 -20.49 5.95 15.37
C GLU A 80 -21.21 4.68 14.92
N ILE A 81 -22.34 4.84 14.23
CA ILE A 81 -22.96 3.75 13.49
C ILE A 81 -22.17 3.57 12.20
N ALA A 82 -21.70 2.35 11.98
CA ALA A 82 -21.08 1.92 10.73
C ALA A 82 -21.84 0.73 10.18
N TYR A 83 -21.60 0.39 8.91
CA TYR A 83 -22.29 -0.70 8.23
C TYR A 83 -21.27 -1.74 7.76
N ARG A 84 -21.63 -3.03 7.86
CA ARG A 84 -20.91 -4.12 7.18
C ARG A 84 -21.80 -4.64 6.07
N ALA A 85 -21.25 -4.71 4.86
CA ALA A 85 -21.91 -5.39 3.77
C ALA A 85 -21.79 -6.90 3.97
N HIS A 86 -22.91 -7.60 3.93
CA HIS A 86 -22.98 -9.05 4.00
C HIS A 86 -23.81 -9.56 2.84
N GLU A 87 -23.22 -10.38 1.98
CA GLU A 87 -23.98 -11.08 0.97
C GLU A 87 -24.67 -12.30 1.59
N TRP A 88 -25.96 -12.42 1.33
CA TRP A 88 -26.77 -13.54 1.79
C TRP A 88 -27.42 -14.24 0.60
N GLU A 89 -27.71 -15.52 0.81
CA GLU A 89 -28.46 -16.37 -0.09
C GLU A 89 -29.44 -17.19 0.77
N LEU A 90 -30.71 -17.21 0.39
CA LEU A 90 -31.79 -17.88 1.13
C LEU A 90 -32.76 -18.52 0.14
N ARG A 91 -33.11 -19.80 0.35
CA ARG A 91 -34.22 -20.43 -0.37
C ARG A 91 -35.52 -20.11 0.34
N ASP A 92 -36.52 -19.67 -0.42
CA ASP A 92 -37.87 -19.51 0.13
C ASP A 92 -38.58 -20.86 0.29
N TRP A 93 -39.77 -20.83 0.88
CA TRP A 93 -40.62 -22.01 1.08
C TRP A 93 -41.05 -22.69 -0.23
N GLY A 94 -41.01 -21.98 -1.36
CA GLY A 94 -41.28 -22.51 -2.70
C GLY A 94 -40.04 -23.11 -3.38
N GLY A 95 -38.88 -23.08 -2.72
CA GLY A 95 -37.61 -23.59 -3.25
C GLY A 95 -36.84 -22.61 -4.14
N TYR A 96 -37.35 -21.39 -4.35
CA TYR A 96 -36.68 -20.37 -5.15
C TYR A 96 -35.54 -19.73 -4.37
N LEU A 97 -34.42 -19.52 -5.06
CA LEU A 97 -33.20 -18.96 -4.48
C LEU A 97 -33.22 -17.43 -4.54
N HIS A 98 -33.17 -16.78 -3.38
CA HIS A 98 -33.04 -15.34 -3.23
C HIS A 98 -31.63 -14.99 -2.79
N ARG A 99 -31.07 -13.92 -3.34
CA ARG A 99 -29.73 -13.43 -3.00
C ARG A 99 -29.71 -11.92 -2.93
N GLY A 100 -28.91 -11.37 -2.04
CA GLY A 100 -28.81 -9.93 -1.86
C GLY A 100 -27.59 -9.51 -1.06
N ILE A 101 -27.42 -8.19 -0.92
CA ILE A 101 -26.42 -7.61 -0.02
C ILE A 101 -27.19 -6.85 1.04
N SER A 102 -26.98 -7.24 2.30
CA SER A 102 -27.51 -6.54 3.47
C SER A 102 -26.42 -5.70 4.08
N TYR A 103 -26.74 -4.44 4.42
CA TYR A 103 -25.84 -3.54 5.13
C TYR A 103 -26.24 -3.55 6.60
N VAL A 104 -25.55 -4.36 7.40
CA VAL A 104 -25.87 -4.55 8.82
C VAL A 104 -25.26 -3.42 9.64
N PRO A 105 -26.07 -2.58 10.31
CA PRO A 105 -25.55 -1.51 11.16
C PRO A 105 -24.90 -2.10 12.42
N TYR A 106 -23.79 -1.52 12.84
CA TYR A 106 -23.12 -1.84 14.10
C TYR A 106 -22.45 -0.59 14.67
N GLN A 107 -22.36 -0.50 15.99
CA GLN A 107 -21.64 0.59 16.63
C GLN A 107 -20.14 0.29 16.69
N ARG A 108 -19.32 1.26 16.29
CA ARG A 108 -17.86 1.19 16.43
C ARG A 108 -17.30 2.50 16.96
N TYR A 109 -16.10 2.46 17.56
CA TYR A 109 -15.37 3.69 17.85
C TYR A 109 -15.04 4.42 16.55
N ARG A 110 -15.20 5.75 16.55
CA ARG A 110 -14.70 6.61 15.47
C ARG A 110 -13.24 6.30 15.22
N ARG A 111 -12.81 6.26 13.96
CA ARG A 111 -11.42 5.93 13.60
C ARG A 111 -10.71 7.15 13.03
N LYS A 112 -9.50 7.41 13.53
CA LYS A 112 -8.59 8.39 12.94
C LYS A 112 -7.73 7.68 11.91
N PHE A 113 -7.75 8.16 10.67
CA PHE A 113 -6.83 7.70 9.65
C PHE A 113 -5.44 8.32 9.89
N ILE A 114 -4.41 7.48 9.79
CA ILE A 114 -3.00 7.85 9.76
C ILE A 114 -2.51 7.49 8.38
N ALA A 115 -2.03 8.50 7.65
CA ALA A 115 -1.51 8.30 6.32
C ALA A 115 -0.32 7.32 6.30
N PRO A 116 -0.17 6.56 5.20
CA PRO A 116 0.99 5.70 5.00
C PRO A 116 2.31 6.47 5.05
N LYS A 117 3.41 5.72 5.20
CA LYS A 117 4.78 6.26 5.19
C LYS A 117 5.47 6.09 3.86
N GLU A 118 5.07 5.09 3.07
CA GLU A 118 5.57 4.84 1.71
C GLU A 118 7.10 4.75 1.61
N PHE A 119 7.71 4.20 2.65
CA PHE A 119 9.12 3.85 2.65
C PHE A 119 9.40 2.77 1.62
N ARG A 120 10.47 2.98 0.86
CA ARG A 120 11.00 2.03 -0.11
C ARG A 120 12.32 1.46 0.39
N ILE A 121 12.64 0.28 -0.12
CA ILE A 121 13.93 -0.34 0.08
C ILE A 121 14.81 0.01 -1.12
N GLU A 122 15.86 0.76 -0.87
CA GLU A 122 16.85 1.12 -1.87
C GLU A 122 18.13 0.30 -1.67
N ILE A 123 18.72 -0.14 -2.78
CA ILE A 123 20.01 -0.82 -2.77
C ILE A 123 21.09 0.20 -3.03
N VAL A 124 21.99 0.35 -2.07
CA VAL A 124 23.11 1.28 -2.15
C VAL A 124 24.43 0.54 -1.97
N GLU A 125 25.48 1.09 -2.55
CA GLU A 125 26.85 0.65 -2.32
C GLU A 125 27.57 1.72 -1.49
N THR A 126 28.26 1.30 -0.44
CA THR A 126 29.03 2.22 0.41
C THR A 126 30.40 2.52 -0.21
N SER A 127 31.09 3.52 0.33
CA SER A 127 32.50 3.81 -0.03
C SER A 127 33.48 2.65 0.22
N ARG A 128 33.04 1.58 0.91
CA ARG A 128 33.81 0.38 1.22
C ARG A 128 33.44 -0.82 0.34
N ASN A 129 32.66 -0.62 -0.72
CA ASN A 129 32.09 -1.68 -1.57
C ASN A 129 31.20 -2.67 -0.80
N GLU A 130 30.57 -2.23 0.28
CA GLU A 130 29.53 -3.01 0.97
C GLU A 130 28.18 -2.69 0.34
N GLN A 131 27.39 -3.70 0.02
CA GLN A 131 26.02 -3.51 -0.48
C GLN A 131 25.02 -3.52 0.68
N LEU A 132 24.18 -2.49 0.73
CA LEU A 132 23.17 -2.33 1.76
C LEU A 132 21.78 -2.23 1.15
N ALA A 133 20.80 -2.84 1.81
CA ALA A 133 19.39 -2.59 1.59
C ALA A 133 18.90 -1.60 2.67
N ILE A 134 18.56 -0.38 2.26
CA ILE A 134 18.23 0.72 3.17
C ILE A 134 16.81 1.22 2.97
N VAL A 135 16.22 1.79 4.01
CA VAL A 135 15.03 2.63 3.86
C VAL A 135 15.45 3.90 3.14
N ASN A 136 14.73 4.26 2.07
CA ASN A 136 15.01 5.41 1.20
C ASN A 136 14.70 6.79 1.85
N GLN A 137 14.95 6.94 3.15
CA GLN A 137 14.62 8.13 3.92
C GLN A 137 15.73 8.40 4.93
N GLU A 138 16.36 9.57 4.79
CA GLU A 138 17.23 10.09 5.86
C GLU A 138 16.41 10.41 7.10
N MET A 139 16.95 10.04 8.25
CA MET A 139 16.36 10.27 9.56
C MET A 139 17.36 11.01 10.43
N VAL A 140 16.86 11.93 11.26
CA VAL A 140 17.69 12.66 12.22
C VAL A 140 17.35 12.18 13.63
N ASN A 141 18.37 11.94 14.47
CA ASN A 141 18.16 11.55 15.85
C ASN A 141 17.65 12.73 16.70
N THR A 142 16.34 12.97 16.63
CA THR A 142 15.61 13.97 17.41
C THR A 142 14.39 13.34 18.10
N PRO A 143 13.87 13.95 19.18
CA PRO A 143 12.65 13.48 19.84
C PRO A 143 11.43 13.40 18.92
N ASP A 144 11.30 14.32 17.95
CA ASP A 144 10.14 14.38 17.05
C ASP A 144 10.13 13.23 16.03
N ASN A 145 11.30 12.74 15.64
CA ASN A 145 11.45 11.68 14.65
C ASN A 145 11.26 10.27 15.22
N GLN A 146 11.17 10.12 16.54
CA GLN A 146 11.12 8.84 17.24
C GLN A 146 10.08 7.87 16.67
N LYS A 147 8.87 8.36 16.37
CA LYS A 147 7.79 7.53 15.81
C LYS A 147 8.12 7.02 14.40
N THR A 148 8.71 7.88 13.58
CA THR A 148 9.12 7.55 12.20
C THR A 148 10.28 6.54 12.21
N ILE A 149 11.26 6.73 13.10
CA ILE A 149 12.39 5.80 13.28
C ILE A 149 11.89 4.43 13.73
N ILE A 150 11.01 4.38 14.73
CA ILE A 150 10.41 3.11 15.20
C ILE A 150 9.62 2.43 14.07
N PHE A 151 8.90 3.20 13.26
CA PHE A 151 8.15 2.66 12.13
C PHE A 151 9.08 2.02 11.09
N GLY A 152 10.09 2.75 10.63
CA GLY A 152 11.06 2.25 9.64
C GLY A 152 11.83 1.04 10.16
N ALA A 153 12.22 1.04 11.44
CA ALA A 153 12.92 -0.09 12.03
C ALA A 153 12.04 -1.34 12.11
N ASN A 154 10.76 -1.18 12.48
CA ASN A 154 9.82 -2.30 12.50
C ASN A 154 9.46 -2.81 11.10
N LEU A 155 9.48 -1.95 10.08
CA LEU A 155 9.33 -2.36 8.69
C LEU A 155 10.53 -3.23 8.25
N MET A 156 11.76 -2.78 8.53
CA MET A 156 12.98 -3.56 8.24
C MET A 156 13.02 -4.89 8.99
N LEU A 157 12.60 -4.91 10.27
CA LEU A 157 12.51 -6.15 11.04
C LEU A 157 11.43 -7.10 10.50
N GLU A 158 10.31 -6.59 10.00
CA GLU A 158 9.26 -7.41 9.38
C GLU A 158 9.73 -8.05 8.06
N ILE A 159 10.43 -7.28 7.22
CA ILE A 159 10.91 -7.76 5.92
C ILE A 159 12.14 -8.66 6.08
N PHE A 160 13.18 -8.17 6.77
CA PHE A 160 14.50 -8.81 6.81
C PHE A 160 14.80 -9.57 8.09
N GLY A 161 14.03 -9.36 9.17
CA GLY A 161 14.34 -9.93 10.49
C GLY A 161 15.47 -9.23 11.24
N ALA A 162 16.05 -8.17 10.63
CA ALA A 162 17.15 -7.41 11.18
C ALA A 162 17.07 -5.93 10.77
N VAL A 163 17.71 -5.05 11.54
CA VAL A 163 17.93 -3.64 11.17
C VAL A 163 19.15 -3.08 11.89
N ASP A 164 19.92 -2.24 11.20
CA ASP A 164 20.98 -1.41 11.76
C ASP A 164 20.83 0.06 11.30
N THR A 165 21.64 0.94 11.87
CA THR A 165 21.73 2.36 11.57
C THR A 165 23.04 2.65 10.84
N TYR A 166 22.98 3.35 9.71
CA TYR A 166 24.15 3.79 8.95
C TYR A 166 24.18 5.31 8.90
N ILE A 167 25.27 5.92 9.37
CA ILE A 167 25.40 7.38 9.37
C ILE A 167 25.53 7.89 7.95
N VAL A 168 24.78 8.94 7.60
CA VAL A 168 24.89 9.58 6.29
C VAL A 168 25.88 10.74 6.40
N ASN A 169 27.06 10.58 5.81
CA ASN A 169 28.07 11.64 5.72
C ASN A 169 29.03 11.37 4.54
N LYS A 170 29.92 12.32 4.27
CA LYS A 170 30.92 12.21 3.18
C LYS A 170 31.82 10.96 3.29
N SER A 171 32.00 10.40 4.48
CA SER A 171 32.87 9.23 4.69
C SER A 171 32.20 7.89 4.44
N THR A 172 30.87 7.80 4.62
CA THR A 172 30.11 6.56 4.34
C THR A 172 29.74 6.43 2.86
N GLY A 173 29.69 7.53 2.13
CA GLY A 173 29.42 7.53 0.68
C GLY A 173 27.99 7.09 0.32
N ILE A 174 27.08 7.00 1.30
CA ILE A 174 25.68 6.65 1.06
C ILE A 174 25.03 7.84 0.36
N ILE A 175 24.63 7.63 -0.89
CA ILE A 175 23.89 8.60 -1.71
C ILE A 175 22.54 7.96 -2.01
N LEU A 176 21.47 8.56 -1.50
CA LEU A 176 20.11 8.16 -1.83
C LEU A 176 19.75 8.64 -3.23
N SER A 177 19.15 7.76 -4.03
CA SER A 177 18.57 8.13 -5.31
C SER A 177 17.40 9.10 -5.09
N GLN A 178 17.49 10.28 -5.69
CA GLN A 178 16.36 11.22 -5.72
C GLN A 178 15.30 10.82 -6.74
N ASN A 179 15.61 9.86 -7.62
CA ASN A 179 14.71 9.44 -8.68
C ASN A 179 14.00 8.17 -8.22
N VAL A 180 12.69 8.30 -7.96
CA VAL A 180 11.78 7.16 -8.06
C VAL A 180 11.84 6.73 -9.52
N THR A 181 12.64 5.71 -9.82
CA THR A 181 12.52 4.96 -11.07
C THR A 181 11.05 4.57 -11.16
N SER A 182 10.43 4.92 -12.29
CA SER A 182 9.00 4.86 -12.55
C SER A 182 8.26 3.78 -11.77
N VAL A 183 7.08 4.13 -11.25
CA VAL A 183 6.09 3.09 -10.93
C VAL A 183 5.81 2.39 -12.24
N ASP A 184 6.38 1.21 -12.41
CA ASP A 184 6.15 0.42 -13.61
C ASP A 184 4.73 -0.13 -13.51
N TRP A 185 3.92 0.18 -14.51
CA TRP A 185 2.53 -0.24 -14.58
C TRP A 185 2.45 -1.38 -15.59
N GLU A 186 1.97 -2.54 -15.14
CA GLU A 186 1.66 -3.64 -16.04
C GLU A 186 0.26 -3.42 -16.62
N ILE A 187 0.17 -3.46 -17.96
CA ILE A 187 -1.11 -3.42 -18.67
C ILE A 187 -1.65 -4.84 -18.72
N PHE A 188 -2.85 -5.04 -18.18
CA PHE A 188 -3.50 -6.33 -18.31
C PHE A 188 -3.96 -6.60 -19.75
N PRO A 189 -3.83 -7.84 -20.24
CA PRO A 189 -4.21 -8.19 -21.59
C PRO A 189 -5.71 -7.94 -21.81
N GLN A 190 -6.03 -7.26 -22.90
CA GLN A 190 -7.42 -6.98 -23.27
C GLN A 190 -8.20 -8.29 -23.51
N GLY A 191 -9.45 -8.34 -23.06
CA GLY A 191 -10.35 -9.48 -23.25
C GLY A 191 -10.31 -10.54 -22.14
N GLN A 192 -9.37 -10.46 -21.19
CA GLN A 192 -9.42 -11.29 -19.98
C GLN A 192 -10.27 -10.63 -18.90
N ARG A 193 -10.95 -11.45 -18.08
CA ARG A 193 -11.72 -10.95 -16.93
C ARG A 193 -10.76 -10.50 -15.84
N ILE A 194 -10.86 -9.26 -15.39
CA ILE A 194 -9.97 -8.68 -14.38
C ILE A 194 -10.00 -9.48 -13.08
N TRP A 195 -11.17 -10.03 -12.71
CA TRP A 195 -11.28 -10.89 -11.53
C TRP A 195 -10.35 -12.11 -11.60
N ASP A 196 -10.23 -12.74 -12.76
CA ASP A 196 -9.39 -13.95 -12.89
C ASP A 196 -7.91 -13.65 -12.69
N LEU A 197 -7.48 -12.41 -12.97
CA LEU A 197 -6.11 -11.94 -12.76
C LEU A 197 -5.81 -11.64 -11.28
N VAL A 198 -6.80 -11.16 -10.52
CA VAL A 198 -6.58 -10.71 -9.14
C VAL A 198 -7.10 -11.68 -8.06
N LYS A 199 -7.95 -12.65 -8.41
CA LYS A 199 -8.64 -13.54 -7.45
C LYS A 199 -7.69 -14.23 -6.49
N ASN A 200 -6.53 -14.70 -6.95
CA ASN A 200 -5.58 -15.44 -6.10
C ASN A 200 -4.99 -14.55 -4.99
N ARG A 201 -4.78 -13.26 -5.27
CA ARG A 201 -4.29 -12.27 -4.29
C ARG A 201 -5.37 -11.91 -3.27
N VAL A 202 -6.63 -11.87 -3.71
CA VAL A 202 -7.79 -11.53 -2.86
C VAL A 202 -8.22 -12.71 -1.98
N GLN A 203 -8.20 -13.94 -2.50
CA GLN A 203 -8.81 -15.13 -1.87
C GLN A 203 -8.23 -15.50 -0.51
N SER A 204 -6.94 -15.25 -0.28
CA SER A 204 -6.24 -15.65 0.96
C SER A 204 -6.47 -14.70 2.13
N LYS A 205 -7.08 -13.51 1.92
CA LYS A 205 -7.04 -12.41 2.90
C LYS A 205 -8.39 -11.83 3.30
N VAL A 206 -9.41 -12.01 2.48
CA VAL A 206 -10.74 -11.48 2.76
C VAL A 206 -11.77 -12.60 2.78
N SER A 207 -12.82 -12.40 3.57
CA SER A 207 -13.90 -13.38 3.70
C SER A 207 -14.55 -13.67 2.35
N ALA A 208 -15.17 -14.84 2.19
CA ALA A 208 -15.88 -15.19 0.95
C ALA A 208 -16.94 -14.14 0.53
N SER A 209 -17.59 -13.50 1.51
CA SER A 209 -18.52 -12.39 1.25
C SER A 209 -17.78 -11.17 0.67
N GLU A 210 -16.63 -10.80 1.21
CA GLU A 210 -15.82 -9.67 0.70
C GLU A 210 -15.26 -9.95 -0.68
N GLN A 211 -14.81 -11.19 -0.95
CA GLN A 211 -14.34 -11.61 -2.27
C GLN A 211 -15.43 -11.39 -3.32
N ARG A 212 -16.67 -11.80 -3.03
CA ARG A 212 -17.81 -11.60 -3.93
C ARG A 212 -18.17 -10.12 -4.11
N LEU A 213 -18.03 -9.30 -3.08
CA LEU A 213 -18.23 -7.85 -3.20
C LEU A 213 -17.17 -7.18 -4.08
N ILE A 214 -15.89 -7.58 -3.95
CA ILE A 214 -14.81 -7.12 -4.83
C ILE A 214 -15.07 -7.56 -6.26
N HIS A 215 -15.39 -8.84 -6.47
CA HIS A 215 -15.71 -9.39 -7.79
C HIS A 215 -16.86 -8.63 -8.46
N LYS A 216 -17.99 -8.41 -7.74
CA LYS A 216 -19.12 -7.61 -8.25
C LYS A 216 -18.73 -6.20 -8.64
N ARG A 217 -17.82 -5.57 -7.88
CA ARG A 217 -17.36 -4.20 -8.14
C ARG A 217 -16.50 -4.14 -9.41
N LEU A 218 -15.58 -5.08 -9.57
CA LEU A 218 -14.75 -5.20 -10.78
C LEU A 218 -15.63 -5.48 -12.01
N GLU A 219 -16.56 -6.44 -11.92
CA GLU A 219 -17.53 -6.71 -12.98
C GLU A 219 -18.37 -5.48 -13.33
N PHE A 220 -18.73 -4.67 -12.32
CA PHE A 220 -19.49 -3.45 -12.54
C PHE A 220 -18.70 -2.42 -13.35
N ILE A 221 -17.43 -2.18 -13.02
CA ILE A 221 -16.57 -1.26 -13.76
C ILE A 221 -16.30 -1.79 -15.17
N GLU A 222 -16.03 -3.09 -15.31
CA GLU A 222 -15.77 -3.75 -16.61
C GLU A 222 -16.93 -3.58 -17.61
N LYS A 223 -18.19 -3.51 -17.16
CA LYS A 223 -19.35 -3.27 -18.03
C LYS A 223 -19.26 -1.97 -18.82
N PHE A 224 -18.53 -0.97 -18.33
CA PHE A 224 -18.32 0.31 -19.00
C PHE A 224 -17.16 0.29 -19.99
N ARG A 225 -16.55 -0.88 -20.22
CA ARG A 225 -15.49 -1.13 -21.20
C ARG A 225 -14.33 -0.15 -21.06
N PRO A 226 -13.55 -0.23 -19.95
CA PRO A 226 -12.32 0.54 -19.83
C PRO A 226 -11.40 0.25 -21.03
N THR A 227 -10.73 1.28 -21.53
CA THR A 227 -9.79 1.18 -22.65
C THR A 227 -8.60 0.31 -22.28
N ASN A 228 -8.04 0.54 -21.08
CA ASN A 228 -6.95 -0.24 -20.52
C ASN A 228 -7.16 -0.42 -19.02
N VAL A 229 -6.59 -1.48 -18.46
CA VAL A 229 -6.53 -1.73 -17.02
C VAL A 229 -5.08 -1.93 -16.63
N PHE A 230 -4.62 -1.17 -15.63
CA PHE A 230 -3.26 -1.20 -15.15
C PHE A 230 -3.19 -1.69 -13.72
N GLN A 231 -2.09 -2.36 -13.39
CA GLN A 231 -1.72 -2.72 -12.04
C GLN A 231 -0.29 -2.24 -11.77
N GLY A 232 -0.03 -1.72 -10.57
CA GLY A 232 1.33 -1.35 -10.18
C GLY A 232 2.16 -2.60 -9.89
N ILE A 233 3.39 -2.66 -10.41
CA ILE A 233 4.33 -3.76 -10.16
C ILE A 233 5.25 -3.44 -8.97
N GLY A 234 6.17 -4.33 -8.57
CA GLY A 234 7.24 -4.00 -7.61
C GLY A 234 6.76 -3.50 -6.24
N GLY A 235 5.58 -3.95 -5.78
CA GLY A 235 4.96 -3.58 -4.49
C GLY A 235 3.91 -2.46 -4.58
N TYR A 236 3.67 -1.86 -5.75
CA TYR A 236 2.60 -0.89 -5.99
C TYR A 236 1.22 -1.56 -6.23
N SER A 237 0.97 -2.70 -5.57
CA SER A 237 -0.10 -3.66 -5.89
C SER A 237 -1.49 -3.32 -5.33
N GLY A 238 -1.62 -2.23 -4.56
CA GLY A 238 -2.84 -1.92 -3.80
C GLY A 238 -4.05 -1.44 -4.62
N TYR A 239 -3.83 -0.97 -5.85
CA TYR A 239 -4.88 -0.41 -6.72
C TYR A 239 -4.84 -0.99 -8.13
N LEU A 240 -6.03 -1.14 -8.72
CA LEU A 240 -6.21 -1.26 -10.15
C LEU A 240 -6.61 0.10 -10.72
N VAL A 241 -6.00 0.47 -11.84
CA VAL A 241 -6.34 1.69 -12.57
C VAL A 241 -7.10 1.32 -13.82
N PHE A 242 -8.34 1.79 -13.94
CA PHE A 242 -9.16 1.65 -15.13
C PHE A 242 -9.14 2.96 -15.92
N GLU A 243 -8.67 2.90 -17.15
CA GLU A 243 -8.58 4.05 -18.05
C GLU A 243 -9.80 4.12 -18.98
N PHE A 244 -10.39 5.31 -19.10
CA PHE A 244 -11.49 5.60 -20.02
C PHE A 244 -11.09 6.82 -20.88
N ILE A 245 -10.35 6.58 -21.96
CA ILE A 245 -9.74 7.65 -22.80
C ILE A 245 -10.80 8.61 -23.35
N GLU A 246 -11.89 8.08 -23.89
CA GLU A 246 -12.98 8.90 -24.48
C GLU A 246 -13.63 9.86 -23.47
N ARG A 247 -13.52 9.56 -22.18
CA ARG A 247 -14.07 10.36 -21.07
C ARG A 247 -13.00 11.22 -20.38
N ASN A 248 -11.74 11.13 -20.80
CA ASN A 248 -10.59 11.70 -20.09
C ASN A 248 -10.64 11.39 -18.58
N LEU A 249 -10.91 10.12 -18.24
CA LEU A 249 -11.27 9.68 -16.90
C LEU A 249 -10.47 8.44 -16.49
N TYR A 250 -10.09 8.41 -15.21
CA TYR A 250 -9.33 7.32 -14.61
C TYR A 250 -9.93 6.93 -13.28
N VAL A 251 -10.11 5.63 -13.07
CA VAL A 251 -10.72 5.08 -11.86
C VAL A 251 -9.69 4.21 -11.14
N PHE A 252 -9.31 4.61 -9.94
CA PHE A 252 -8.39 3.87 -9.10
C PHE A 252 -9.23 3.12 -8.06
N ASP A 253 -9.35 1.81 -8.22
CA ASP A 253 -10.09 0.96 -7.29
C ASP A 253 -9.16 0.03 -6.53
N SER A 254 -9.30 0.04 -5.20
CA SER A 254 -8.53 -0.87 -4.34
C SER A 254 -9.15 -2.25 -4.33
N VAL A 255 -8.36 -3.27 -4.64
CA VAL A 255 -8.76 -4.67 -4.53
C VAL A 255 -8.86 -5.17 -3.07
N MET A 256 -8.31 -4.42 -2.11
CA MET A 256 -8.42 -4.71 -0.67
C MET A 256 -9.58 -3.95 0.00
N TYR A 257 -10.24 -4.58 0.99
CA TYR A 257 -11.40 -4.03 1.70
C TYR A 257 -11.04 -2.81 2.56
N GLY A 258 -11.91 -1.79 2.57
CA GLY A 258 -11.77 -0.58 3.39
C GLY A 258 -11.22 0.65 2.67
N ASN A 259 -10.92 0.55 1.38
CA ASN A 259 -10.44 1.66 0.57
C ASN A 259 -11.55 2.22 -0.33
N ALA A 260 -11.47 3.50 -0.62
CA ALA A 260 -12.38 4.17 -1.55
C ALA A 260 -11.93 3.93 -3.00
N THR A 261 -12.86 4.10 -3.93
CA THR A 261 -12.55 4.33 -5.34
C THR A 261 -12.24 5.81 -5.53
N TYR A 262 -11.15 6.13 -6.23
CA TYR A 262 -10.78 7.50 -6.56
C TYR A 262 -10.99 7.76 -8.04
N ILE A 263 -11.57 8.91 -8.35
CA ILE A 263 -11.84 9.36 -9.71
C ILE A 263 -10.87 10.49 -10.04
N PHE A 264 -10.21 10.40 -11.20
CA PHE A 264 -9.31 11.43 -11.71
C PHE A 264 -9.68 11.81 -13.14
N LYS A 265 -9.26 13.01 -13.55
CA LYS A 265 -9.33 13.52 -14.92
C LYS A 265 -7.96 14.04 -15.34
N GLY A 266 -7.65 13.99 -16.64
CA GLY A 266 -6.36 14.44 -17.18
C GLY A 266 -5.25 13.39 -17.02
N GLU A 267 -4.01 13.83 -16.92
CA GLU A 267 -2.83 12.94 -16.99
C GLU A 267 -2.68 12.04 -15.76
N TRP A 268 -3.23 10.83 -15.83
CA TRP A 268 -3.18 9.86 -14.73
C TRP A 268 -1.77 9.36 -14.44
N ARG A 269 -0.86 9.36 -15.42
CA ARG A 269 0.50 8.85 -15.26
C ARG A 269 1.33 9.69 -14.29
N GLU A 270 1.03 10.98 -14.17
CA GLU A 270 1.68 11.82 -13.15
C GLU A 270 1.04 11.59 -11.78
N VAL A 271 -0.29 11.47 -11.72
CA VAL A 271 -1.03 11.14 -10.49
C VAL A 271 -0.66 9.76 -9.95
N SER A 272 -0.36 8.80 -10.83
CA SER A 272 -0.03 7.43 -10.46
C SER A 272 1.38 7.28 -9.89
N LYS A 273 2.25 8.27 -10.08
CA LYS A 273 3.54 8.39 -9.38
C LYS A 273 3.38 8.93 -7.97
N LEU A 274 2.26 9.61 -7.69
CA LEU A 274 2.01 10.17 -6.37
C LEU A 274 1.63 9.08 -5.39
N THR A 275 2.13 9.26 -4.19
CA THR A 275 1.72 8.49 -3.02
C THR A 275 0.23 8.65 -2.74
N LYS A 276 -0.37 7.65 -2.09
CA LYS A 276 -1.75 7.74 -1.60
C LYS A 276 -1.90 8.92 -0.66
N LYS A 277 -0.86 9.19 0.14
CA LYS A 277 -0.80 10.36 1.02
C LYS A 277 -0.87 11.66 0.21
N GLU A 278 -0.02 11.83 -0.81
CA GLU A 278 -0.03 13.04 -1.66
C GLU A 278 -1.37 13.23 -2.37
N VAL A 279 -2.00 12.16 -2.85
CA VAL A 279 -3.34 12.23 -3.47
C VAL A 279 -4.39 12.75 -2.48
N ILE A 280 -4.35 12.27 -1.23
CA ILE A 280 -5.32 12.65 -0.19
C ILE A 280 -5.04 14.08 0.32
N ASP A 281 -3.79 14.39 0.64
CA ASP A 281 -3.39 15.66 1.25
C ASP A 281 -3.60 16.82 0.26
N ASN A 282 -3.36 16.60 -1.04
CA ASN A 282 -3.56 17.61 -2.08
C ASN A 282 -4.96 17.58 -2.73
N GLN A 283 -5.86 16.69 -2.27
CA GLN A 283 -7.22 16.55 -2.80
C GLN A 283 -7.29 16.42 -4.33
N LEU A 284 -6.36 15.66 -4.91
CA LEU A 284 -6.19 15.58 -6.38
C LEU A 284 -7.27 14.76 -7.06
N ALA A 285 -7.96 13.90 -6.31
CA ALA A 285 -9.07 13.14 -6.83
C ALA A 285 -10.28 14.07 -7.02
N VAL A 286 -10.87 14.01 -8.22
CA VAL A 286 -12.17 14.64 -8.52
C VAL A 286 -13.23 14.16 -7.55
N GLU A 287 -13.18 12.88 -7.17
CA GLU A 287 -14.08 12.30 -6.20
C GLU A 287 -13.45 11.11 -5.47
N ARG A 288 -13.82 10.94 -4.20
CA ARG A 288 -13.46 9.80 -3.36
C ARG A 288 -14.73 9.04 -2.94
N ILE A 289 -15.00 7.93 -3.61
CA ILE A 289 -16.21 7.13 -3.41
C ILE A 289 -15.94 5.99 -2.43
N ILE A 290 -16.50 6.08 -1.23
CA ILE A 290 -16.43 5.00 -0.23
C ILE A 290 -17.24 3.79 -0.72
N HIS A 291 -16.70 2.58 -0.55
CA HIS A 291 -17.38 1.31 -0.89
C HIS A 291 -18.53 1.02 0.08
N ASN A 292 -19.70 1.61 -0.19
CA ASN A 292 -20.96 1.35 0.51
C ASN A 292 -22.11 1.05 -0.47
N ASP A 293 -23.35 1.00 0.01
CA ASP A 293 -24.58 0.80 -0.76
C ASP A 293 -24.79 1.86 -1.85
N ALA A 294 -24.33 3.10 -1.60
CA ALA A 294 -24.38 4.18 -2.57
C ALA A 294 -23.27 4.13 -3.63
N TRP A 295 -22.31 3.20 -3.53
CA TRP A 295 -21.13 3.17 -4.40
C TRP A 295 -21.50 3.10 -5.89
N CYS A 296 -22.35 2.14 -6.28
CA CYS A 296 -22.78 1.99 -7.68
C CYS A 296 -23.44 3.28 -8.20
N LYS A 297 -24.33 3.88 -7.41
CA LYS A 297 -25.03 5.12 -7.80
C LYS A 297 -24.07 6.30 -7.95
N LYS A 298 -23.01 6.36 -7.14
CA LYS A 298 -22.01 7.43 -7.20
C LYS A 298 -21.08 7.28 -8.39
N ILE A 299 -20.57 6.08 -8.65
CA ILE A 299 -19.59 5.85 -9.73
C ILE A 299 -20.22 5.96 -11.12
N ILE A 300 -21.49 5.56 -11.28
CA ILE A 300 -22.27 5.68 -12.52
C ILE A 300 -22.26 7.11 -13.07
N LYS A 301 -22.25 8.13 -12.20
CA LYS A 301 -22.23 9.54 -12.62
C LYS A 301 -21.00 9.93 -13.45
N TYR A 302 -19.92 9.16 -13.34
CA TYR A 302 -18.66 9.39 -14.04
C TYR A 302 -18.47 8.43 -15.21
N LEU A 303 -19.04 7.22 -15.12
CA LEU A 303 -18.87 6.16 -16.11
C LEU A 303 -19.94 6.15 -17.20
N HIS A 304 -21.02 6.93 -17.09
CA HIS A 304 -21.92 7.19 -18.21
C HIS A 304 -21.32 8.22 -19.15
#